data_AF-A0A2E5XBX6-F1
#
_entry.id   AF-A0A2E5XBX6-F1
#
_cell.length_a   1.000
_cell.length_b   1.000
_cell.length_c   1.000
_cell.angle_alpha   90.00
_cell.angle_beta   90.00
_cell.angle_gamma   90.00
#
_symmetry.space_group_name_H-M   'P 1'
#
loop_
_entity.id
_entity.type
_entity.pdbx_description
1 polymer ?
#
loop_
_entity_poly.entity_id
_entity_poly.type
_entity_poly.pdbx_seq_one_letter_code
_entity_poly.pdbx_strand_id
1 'polypeptide(L)'
;MRKLFILILTFSTFNIFSQNSFTFTVDMNLYTGVYNDVQFNRGTQFYNMVDIGNNYYQYTTTIPPFQQGQYTYKFCVDSVCENMNNLSNCYSINPTTGDTLRSINLNINLPDTVCWQSCSSCIIYGCTDSTSSNFNPLATNDDGSCIPCIYGCTDSTAINYDSLATCNDTCIFPVIGGCMDTIACNYNVLATYDDGSCGYILGCMDTSAFNYDSLATCSDSSCIYEYNVTFQLDLRGVTNINYTNPELNGIFNGWCGNCAQMTDNNNDSIWEITIPLLEGSGPNPNALGWEYKFSADNWTIQEELFEGDHCVVGTPPYINRYIYVTQDTILPPVCWGGCNDCYTPRLAYNVTFRLDMSNALSSFTTPEVNGLFNNWCGSCWQMEDINNDNIWEFTTLVDTNLQEYKFSADNWSIQEELDSSLNCVITTLDSSLSLGYAVNRYFTINSDTVLDVFCWEQCNSCSFVQKTWDCDGNGNCYDPQDGSGTFTDSISCLNYCTTPNFVANNYKKLSIYPNPSSGDFSVSTNENIEKLVLLDIFGKQVDFDVERKSNGFHNIKIKSTGTFFLKINLKGKSITKKIFVIK
;
A
#
# COMPACT_ATOMS: atom_id res chain seq x y z
N MET A 1 -61.82 27.01 -88.13
CA MET A 1 -62.53 26.20 -89.14
C MET A 1 -63.55 25.33 -88.42
N ARG A 2 -64.84 25.41 -88.86
CA ARG A 2 -65.94 24.40 -88.84
C ARG A 2 -65.94 23.34 -87.72
N LYS A 3 -67.03 22.97 -87.05
CA LYS A 3 -68.49 23.20 -87.21
C LYS A 3 -69.14 22.52 -86.00
N LEU A 4 -70.19 23.16 -85.49
CA LEU A 4 -71.35 22.60 -84.78
C LEU A 4 -71.69 21.13 -85.14
N PHE A 5 -71.91 20.29 -84.12
CA PHE A 5 -72.88 19.19 -84.18
C PHE A 5 -73.63 19.09 -82.85
N ILE A 6 -74.94 19.30 -82.95
CA ILE A 6 -75.94 19.26 -81.89
C ILE A 6 -76.52 17.84 -81.86
N LEU A 7 -76.49 17.24 -80.67
CA LEU A 7 -77.53 16.46 -79.97
C LEU A 7 -78.30 15.36 -80.73
N ILE A 8 -78.21 14.13 -80.24
CA ILE A 8 -79.39 13.27 -80.04
C ILE A 8 -79.30 12.63 -78.64
N LEU A 9 -80.22 13.04 -77.77
CA LEU A 9 -80.57 12.38 -76.51
C LEU A 9 -81.21 11.03 -76.81
N THR A 10 -80.67 9.95 -76.24
CA THR A 10 -81.48 8.80 -75.83
C THR A 10 -81.67 8.89 -74.32
N PHE A 11 -82.85 9.33 -73.90
CA PHE A 11 -83.31 9.19 -72.53
C PHE A 11 -83.45 7.69 -72.22
N SER A 12 -82.49 7.11 -71.51
CA SER A 12 -82.77 5.96 -70.65
C SER A 12 -83.21 6.51 -69.30
N THR A 13 -84.49 6.34 -69.00
CA THR A 13 -85.05 6.59 -67.67
C THR A 13 -84.33 5.68 -66.67
N PHE A 14 -83.34 6.20 -65.95
CA PHE A 14 -82.88 5.56 -64.71
C PHE A 14 -83.97 5.79 -63.67
N ASN A 15 -84.76 4.75 -63.42
CA ASN A 15 -85.63 4.68 -62.26
C ASN A 15 -84.76 4.82 -61.01
N ILE A 16 -84.86 5.94 -60.30
CA ILE A 16 -84.33 6.07 -58.95
C ILE A 16 -85.29 5.29 -58.05
N PHE A 17 -85.04 4.00 -57.87
CA PHE A 17 -85.69 3.23 -56.81
C PHE A 17 -85.12 3.70 -55.47
N SER A 18 -85.98 4.08 -54.51
CA SER A 18 -85.55 4.40 -53.14
C SER A 18 -84.88 3.17 -52.51
N GLN A 19 -83.57 3.23 -52.24
CA GLN A 19 -82.86 2.14 -51.55
C GLN A 19 -82.96 2.36 -50.04
N ASN A 20 -83.27 1.29 -49.29
CA ASN A 20 -83.24 1.32 -47.82
C ASN A 20 -81.91 0.76 -47.33
N SER A 21 -81.34 1.35 -46.29
CA SER A 21 -80.09 0.91 -45.67
C SER A 21 -80.39 -0.08 -44.54
N PHE A 22 -79.68 -1.19 -44.50
CA PHE A 22 -79.79 -2.21 -43.45
C PHE A 22 -78.39 -2.57 -42.93
N THR A 23 -78.29 -2.76 -41.61
CA THR A 23 -77.06 -3.14 -40.92
C THR A 23 -77.23 -4.53 -40.35
N PHE A 24 -76.28 -5.42 -40.65
CA PHE A 24 -76.23 -6.78 -40.14
C PHE A 24 -75.04 -6.91 -39.18
N THR A 25 -75.28 -7.42 -37.99
CA THR A 25 -74.27 -7.53 -36.93
C THR A 25 -74.16 -8.96 -36.44
N VAL A 26 -72.93 -9.46 -36.33
CA VAL A 26 -72.62 -10.77 -35.75
C VAL A 26 -71.81 -10.61 -34.46
N ASP A 27 -72.21 -11.34 -33.43
CA ASP A 27 -71.54 -11.47 -32.14
C ASP A 27 -70.70 -12.75 -32.13
N MET A 28 -69.40 -12.60 -31.84
CA MET A 28 -68.43 -13.70 -31.81
C MET A 28 -67.99 -14.10 -30.39
N ASN A 29 -68.54 -13.50 -29.33
CA ASN A 29 -68.02 -13.64 -27.96
C ASN A 29 -68.10 -15.07 -27.35
N LEU A 30 -68.91 -15.96 -27.89
CA LEU A 30 -68.94 -17.38 -27.47
C LEU A 30 -67.83 -18.23 -28.09
N TYR A 31 -67.07 -17.66 -29.01
CA TYR A 31 -66.02 -18.33 -29.72
C TYR A 31 -64.69 -17.72 -29.30
N THR A 32 -63.72 -18.56 -28.93
CA THR A 32 -62.40 -18.12 -28.51
C THR A 32 -61.45 -18.11 -29.71
N GLY A 33 -60.89 -16.97 -30.07
CA GLY A 33 -59.91 -16.86 -31.16
C GLY A 33 -59.64 -15.42 -31.59
N VAL A 34 -58.58 -15.22 -32.36
CA VAL A 34 -58.33 -13.97 -33.09
C VAL A 34 -58.82 -14.18 -34.52
N TYR A 35 -59.81 -13.41 -34.94
CA TYR A 35 -60.42 -13.52 -36.27
C TYR A 35 -59.71 -12.58 -37.24
N ASN A 36 -59.16 -13.13 -38.32
CA ASN A 36 -58.43 -12.33 -39.30
C ASN A 36 -59.33 -11.82 -40.42
N ASP A 37 -60.41 -12.57 -40.73
CA ASP A 37 -61.37 -12.21 -41.78
C ASP A 37 -62.80 -12.59 -41.37
N VAL A 38 -63.63 -11.59 -41.07
CA VAL A 38 -65.07 -11.78 -40.80
C VAL A 38 -65.86 -11.15 -41.94
N GLN A 39 -66.69 -11.95 -42.60
CA GLN A 39 -67.33 -11.60 -43.86
C GLN A 39 -68.85 -11.84 -43.82
N PHE A 40 -69.57 -10.89 -44.38
CA PHE A 40 -70.96 -11.05 -44.78
C PHE A 40 -71.01 -11.68 -46.18
N ASN A 41 -71.58 -12.87 -46.29
CA ASN A 41 -71.75 -13.58 -47.55
C ASN A 41 -73.19 -13.47 -48.06
N ARG A 42 -73.32 -13.14 -49.35
CA ARG A 42 -74.59 -13.14 -50.08
C ARG A 42 -74.41 -13.76 -51.46
N GLY A 43 -74.95 -14.95 -51.65
CA GLY A 43 -74.79 -15.70 -52.91
C GLY A 43 -73.31 -16.01 -53.15
N THR A 44 -72.75 -15.53 -54.26
CA THR A 44 -71.32 -15.71 -54.59
C THR A 44 -70.43 -14.56 -54.12
N GLN A 45 -70.99 -13.55 -53.45
CA GLN A 45 -70.27 -12.34 -53.03
C GLN A 45 -69.95 -12.38 -51.54
N PHE A 46 -68.75 -11.93 -51.18
CA PHE A 46 -68.26 -11.80 -49.81
C PHE A 46 -67.88 -10.35 -49.54
N TYR A 47 -68.27 -9.85 -48.38
CA TYR A 47 -68.03 -8.47 -47.96
C TYR A 47 -67.42 -8.46 -46.58
N ASN A 48 -66.26 -7.83 -46.42
CA ASN A 48 -65.62 -7.73 -45.12
C ASN A 48 -66.48 -6.89 -44.16
N MET A 49 -66.62 -7.39 -42.95
CA MET A 49 -67.32 -6.72 -41.86
C MET A 49 -66.35 -5.86 -41.05
N VAL A 50 -66.87 -4.81 -40.43
CA VAL A 50 -66.10 -3.89 -39.59
C VAL A 50 -66.20 -4.33 -38.13
N ASP A 51 -65.07 -4.54 -37.47
CA ASP A 51 -64.97 -4.75 -36.03
C ASP A 51 -65.34 -3.46 -35.29
N ILE A 52 -66.31 -3.53 -34.36
CA ILE A 52 -66.75 -2.40 -33.54
C ILE A 52 -66.33 -2.51 -32.08
N GLY A 53 -65.44 -3.44 -31.76
CA GLY A 53 -64.96 -3.73 -30.40
C GLY A 53 -65.76 -4.82 -29.71
N ASN A 54 -65.18 -5.40 -28.64
CA ASN A 54 -65.78 -6.50 -27.86
C ASN A 54 -66.25 -7.69 -28.72
N ASN A 55 -65.50 -8.03 -29.80
CA ASN A 55 -65.79 -9.12 -30.73
C ASN A 55 -67.15 -9.01 -31.47
N TYR A 56 -67.65 -7.80 -31.71
CA TYR A 56 -68.80 -7.54 -32.57
C TYR A 56 -68.36 -7.08 -33.96
N TYR A 57 -68.97 -7.62 -35.01
CA TYR A 57 -68.68 -7.24 -36.39
C TYR A 57 -69.96 -6.81 -37.11
N GLN A 58 -69.89 -5.70 -37.85
CA GLN A 58 -71.05 -5.16 -38.57
C GLN A 58 -70.79 -4.95 -40.07
N TYR A 59 -71.84 -5.09 -40.87
CA TYR A 59 -71.86 -4.74 -42.28
C TYR A 59 -73.14 -3.98 -42.63
N THR A 60 -73.00 -2.80 -43.24
CA THR A 60 -74.15 -1.98 -43.67
C THR A 60 -74.22 -1.93 -45.18
N THR A 61 -75.41 -2.17 -45.74
CA THR A 61 -75.63 -2.21 -47.18
C THR A 61 -76.98 -1.62 -47.58
N THR A 62 -77.08 -1.06 -48.79
CA THR A 62 -78.32 -0.51 -49.33
C THR A 62 -79.00 -1.53 -50.24
N ILE A 63 -80.26 -1.85 -49.95
CA ILE A 63 -81.01 -2.92 -50.63
C ILE A 63 -82.20 -2.30 -51.37
N PRO A 64 -82.32 -2.49 -52.70
CA PRO A 64 -83.49 -2.04 -53.47
C PRO A 64 -84.80 -2.72 -53.01
N PRO A 65 -85.97 -2.05 -53.07
CA PRO A 65 -87.23 -2.57 -52.54
C PRO A 65 -87.66 -3.94 -53.10
N PHE A 66 -87.37 -4.20 -54.39
CA PHE A 66 -87.69 -5.48 -55.02
C PHE A 66 -86.83 -6.66 -54.52
N GLN A 67 -85.75 -6.40 -53.78
CA GLN A 67 -84.89 -7.41 -53.14
C GLN A 67 -85.13 -7.55 -51.63
N GLN A 68 -85.96 -6.68 -51.01
CA GLN A 68 -86.23 -6.65 -49.57
C GLN A 68 -87.22 -7.73 -49.08
N GLY A 69 -87.68 -8.63 -49.98
CA GLY A 69 -88.49 -9.79 -49.61
C GLY A 69 -87.74 -10.77 -48.69
N GLN A 70 -87.93 -12.07 -48.90
CA GLN A 70 -87.13 -13.07 -48.19
C GLN A 70 -85.65 -12.94 -48.61
N TYR A 71 -84.86 -12.24 -47.80
CA TYR A 71 -83.45 -11.96 -48.03
C TYR A 71 -82.60 -13.02 -47.33
N THR A 72 -81.63 -13.58 -48.06
CA THR A 72 -80.80 -14.68 -47.55
C THR A 72 -79.31 -14.34 -47.55
N TYR A 73 -78.62 -14.74 -46.48
CA TYR A 73 -77.21 -14.40 -46.24
C TYR A 73 -76.54 -15.39 -45.26
N LYS A 74 -75.22 -15.26 -45.08
CA LYS A 74 -74.43 -15.98 -44.06
C LYS A 74 -73.32 -15.10 -43.51
N PHE A 75 -72.84 -15.43 -42.32
CA PHE A 75 -71.53 -14.97 -41.86
C PHE A 75 -70.46 -16.02 -42.14
N CYS A 76 -69.27 -15.57 -42.51
CA CYS A 76 -68.10 -16.42 -42.71
C CYS A 76 -66.93 -15.85 -41.92
N VAL A 77 -66.19 -16.71 -41.25
CA VAL A 77 -65.06 -16.34 -40.39
C VAL A 77 -63.87 -17.19 -40.81
N ASP A 78 -62.77 -16.55 -41.19
CA ASP A 78 -61.52 -17.19 -41.65
C ASP A 78 -61.79 -18.30 -42.68
N SER A 79 -62.58 -17.97 -43.72
CA SER A 79 -63.00 -18.88 -44.81
C SER A 79 -63.97 -20.01 -44.41
N VAL A 80 -64.46 -20.03 -43.17
CA VAL A 80 -65.48 -20.98 -42.71
C VAL A 80 -66.83 -20.28 -42.59
N CYS A 81 -67.79 -20.65 -43.43
CA CYS A 81 -69.14 -20.10 -43.38
C CYS A 81 -70.05 -20.88 -42.42
N GLU A 82 -71.07 -20.19 -41.91
CA GLU A 82 -72.08 -20.79 -41.03
C GLU A 82 -72.73 -22.04 -41.64
N ASN A 83 -73.02 -23.02 -40.78
CA ASN A 83 -73.78 -24.22 -41.12
C ASN A 83 -74.86 -24.46 -40.06
N MET A 84 -76.11 -24.21 -40.45
CA MET A 84 -77.25 -24.22 -39.53
C MET A 84 -78.13 -25.47 -39.69
N ASN A 85 -77.61 -26.57 -40.25
CA ASN A 85 -78.36 -27.79 -40.57
C ASN A 85 -79.18 -28.38 -39.39
N ASN A 86 -78.86 -28.02 -38.15
CA ASN A 86 -79.48 -28.53 -36.93
C ASN A 86 -80.33 -27.48 -36.16
N LEU A 87 -80.59 -26.29 -36.71
CA LEU A 87 -81.19 -25.16 -35.98
C LEU A 87 -82.55 -24.71 -36.55
N SER A 88 -83.65 -25.30 -36.12
CA SER A 88 -84.97 -25.08 -36.73
C SER A 88 -85.64 -23.75 -36.32
N ASN A 89 -85.40 -22.64 -37.06
CA ASN A 89 -86.27 -21.45 -37.12
C ASN A 89 -85.70 -20.21 -37.85
N CYS A 90 -84.39 -20.11 -38.10
CA CYS A 90 -83.80 -18.87 -38.67
C CYS A 90 -83.08 -19.04 -40.03
N TYR A 91 -83.11 -20.24 -40.59
CA TYR A 91 -82.46 -20.52 -41.87
C TYR A 91 -83.43 -21.08 -42.91
N SER A 92 -83.05 -20.90 -44.16
CA SER A 92 -83.66 -21.48 -45.36
C SER A 92 -82.65 -22.39 -46.04
N ILE A 93 -83.12 -23.47 -46.65
CA ILE A 93 -82.26 -24.37 -47.43
C ILE A 93 -82.28 -23.87 -48.88
N ASN A 94 -81.11 -23.60 -49.44
CA ASN A 94 -80.98 -23.32 -50.86
C ASN A 94 -81.34 -24.61 -51.64
N PRO A 95 -82.43 -24.60 -52.43
CA PRO A 95 -82.94 -25.82 -53.07
C PRO A 95 -82.01 -26.38 -54.15
N THR A 96 -81.05 -25.59 -54.63
CA THR A 96 -80.11 -25.97 -55.68
C THR A 96 -78.79 -26.50 -55.13
N THR A 97 -78.29 -25.91 -54.04
CA THR A 97 -76.98 -26.26 -53.45
C THR A 97 -77.06 -27.07 -52.17
N GLY A 98 -78.25 -27.19 -51.56
CA GLY A 98 -78.45 -27.83 -50.26
C GLY A 98 -77.92 -27.01 -49.07
N ASP A 99 -77.44 -25.79 -49.33
CA ASP A 99 -76.77 -24.96 -48.32
C ASP A 99 -77.75 -24.21 -47.40
N THR A 100 -77.39 -24.01 -46.12
CA THR A 100 -78.27 -23.40 -45.10
C THR A 100 -78.02 -21.92 -44.89
N LEU A 101 -78.86 -21.06 -45.46
CA LEU A 101 -78.69 -19.60 -45.42
C LEU A 101 -79.62 -18.96 -44.38
N ARG A 102 -79.15 -17.95 -43.65
CA ARG A 102 -80.02 -17.13 -42.80
C ARG A 102 -81.09 -16.49 -43.66
N SER A 103 -82.30 -16.35 -43.15
CA SER A 103 -83.42 -15.78 -43.91
C SER A 103 -84.17 -14.74 -43.09
N ILE A 104 -84.36 -13.55 -43.65
CA ILE A 104 -85.09 -12.45 -43.03
C ILE A 104 -85.96 -11.75 -44.07
N ASN A 105 -87.19 -11.39 -43.69
CA ASN A 105 -88.05 -10.56 -44.52
C ASN A 105 -87.82 -9.08 -44.17
N LEU A 106 -87.01 -8.40 -44.97
CA LEU A 106 -86.59 -7.00 -44.72
C LEU A 106 -87.72 -5.98 -44.94
N ASN A 107 -88.85 -6.38 -45.53
CA ASN A 107 -90.04 -5.53 -45.63
C ASN A 107 -90.76 -5.37 -44.29
N ILE A 108 -90.53 -6.26 -43.32
CA ILE A 108 -91.25 -6.29 -42.04
C ILE A 108 -90.33 -6.30 -40.80
N ASN A 109 -89.09 -6.79 -40.93
CA ASN A 109 -88.14 -6.91 -39.82
C ASN A 109 -86.83 -6.20 -40.16
N LEU A 110 -86.23 -5.54 -39.16
CA LEU A 110 -84.84 -5.06 -39.23
C LEU A 110 -83.89 -6.19 -38.79
N PRO A 111 -82.65 -6.24 -39.30
CA PRO A 111 -81.68 -7.22 -38.83
C PRO A 111 -81.25 -6.91 -37.39
N ASP A 112 -81.42 -7.89 -36.50
CA ASP A 112 -80.90 -7.85 -35.14
C ASP A 112 -79.47 -8.41 -35.06
N THR A 113 -78.77 -8.16 -33.95
CA THR A 113 -77.48 -8.80 -33.67
C THR A 113 -77.67 -10.27 -33.35
N VAL A 114 -76.95 -11.14 -34.05
CA VAL A 114 -77.04 -12.60 -33.89
C VAL A 114 -75.70 -13.21 -33.53
N CYS A 115 -75.71 -14.29 -32.77
CA CYS A 115 -74.49 -15.04 -32.45
C CYS A 115 -74.09 -15.92 -33.64
N TRP A 116 -72.78 -16.00 -33.93
CA TRP A 116 -72.28 -16.86 -35.00
C TRP A 116 -72.71 -18.32 -34.78
N GLN A 117 -73.13 -19.02 -35.84
CA GLN A 117 -73.69 -20.39 -35.77
C GLN A 117 -74.95 -20.54 -34.89
N SER A 118 -75.66 -19.45 -34.56
CA SER A 118 -76.89 -19.51 -33.75
C SER A 118 -78.00 -18.60 -34.29
N CYS A 119 -79.25 -18.94 -34.00
CA CYS A 119 -80.43 -18.19 -34.42
C CYS A 119 -80.82 -17.04 -33.46
N SER A 120 -80.07 -16.84 -32.38
CA SER A 120 -80.36 -15.85 -31.33
C SER A 120 -79.09 -15.11 -30.92
N SER A 121 -79.23 -14.11 -30.04
CA SER A 121 -78.10 -13.42 -29.41
C SER A 121 -77.23 -14.39 -28.60
N CYS A 122 -75.95 -14.05 -28.39
CA CYS A 122 -75.05 -14.88 -27.60
C CYS A 122 -75.48 -14.84 -26.12
N ILE A 123 -75.60 -16.02 -25.49
CA ILE A 123 -75.83 -16.15 -24.06
C ILE A 123 -74.47 -16.33 -23.38
N ILE A 124 -74.00 -15.29 -22.70
CA ILE A 124 -72.74 -15.30 -21.95
C ILE A 124 -73.10 -15.33 -20.47
N TYR A 125 -72.70 -16.41 -19.81
CA TYR A 125 -72.86 -16.59 -18.37
C TYR A 125 -71.76 -15.85 -17.62
N GLY A 126 -72.13 -15.15 -16.55
CA GLY A 126 -71.21 -14.47 -15.64
C GLY A 126 -71.93 -13.47 -14.76
N CYS A 127 -71.23 -12.87 -13.81
CA CYS A 127 -71.85 -11.89 -12.92
C CYS A 127 -72.33 -10.65 -13.68
N THR A 128 -73.63 -10.36 -13.61
CA THR A 128 -74.26 -9.20 -14.26
C THR A 128 -74.42 -7.99 -13.35
N ASP A 129 -74.12 -8.13 -12.04
CA ASP A 129 -74.19 -7.05 -11.07
C ASP A 129 -72.92 -6.18 -11.13
N SER A 130 -73.07 -4.94 -11.60
CA SER A 130 -71.98 -3.97 -11.72
C SER A 130 -71.33 -3.57 -10.39
N THR A 131 -71.94 -3.91 -9.26
CA THR A 131 -71.41 -3.64 -7.91
C THR A 131 -70.62 -4.80 -7.30
N SER A 132 -70.51 -5.92 -8.02
CA SER A 132 -69.76 -7.10 -7.59
C SER A 132 -68.29 -7.05 -8.06
N SER A 133 -67.38 -7.62 -7.28
CA SER A 133 -65.93 -7.57 -7.56
C SER A 133 -65.51 -8.37 -8.80
N ASN A 134 -66.36 -9.27 -9.27
CA ASN A 134 -66.15 -10.08 -10.47
C ASN A 134 -67.19 -9.79 -11.57
N PHE A 135 -67.75 -8.57 -11.58
CA PHE A 135 -68.65 -8.12 -12.65
C PHE A 135 -68.04 -8.39 -14.03
N ASN A 136 -68.80 -9.10 -14.87
CA ASN A 136 -68.43 -9.34 -16.26
C ASN A 136 -69.30 -8.45 -17.16
N PRO A 137 -68.75 -7.38 -17.77
CA PRO A 137 -69.54 -6.48 -18.62
C PRO A 137 -70.06 -7.13 -19.91
N LEU A 138 -69.59 -8.33 -20.26
CA LEU A 138 -70.07 -9.11 -21.40
C LEU A 138 -71.13 -10.15 -21.01
N ALA A 139 -71.38 -10.38 -19.72
CA ALA A 139 -72.38 -11.36 -19.29
C ALA A 139 -73.79 -10.88 -19.64
N THR A 140 -74.54 -11.71 -20.37
CA THR A 140 -75.94 -11.45 -20.72
C THR A 140 -76.92 -12.21 -19.83
N ASN A 141 -76.43 -13.21 -19.08
CA ASN A 141 -77.20 -13.93 -18.07
C ASN A 141 -76.35 -14.15 -16.82
N ASP A 142 -76.96 -13.91 -15.67
CA ASP A 142 -76.33 -14.20 -14.39
C ASP A 142 -76.24 -15.71 -14.16
N ASP A 143 -75.05 -16.18 -13.83
CA ASP A 143 -74.78 -17.56 -13.46
C ASP A 143 -74.69 -17.78 -11.94
N GLY A 144 -74.95 -16.73 -11.16
CA GLY A 144 -74.87 -16.74 -9.70
C GLY A 144 -73.45 -16.67 -9.17
N SER A 145 -72.45 -16.36 -10.02
CA SER A 145 -71.06 -16.23 -9.60
C SER A 145 -70.73 -14.90 -8.92
N CYS A 146 -71.66 -13.95 -8.83
CA CYS A 146 -71.41 -12.61 -8.27
C CYS A 146 -70.81 -12.65 -6.85
N ILE A 147 -69.67 -12.00 -6.68
CA ILE A 147 -68.95 -11.85 -5.41
C ILE A 147 -69.16 -10.42 -4.90
N PRO A 148 -69.75 -10.22 -3.71
CA PRO A 148 -69.93 -8.89 -3.13
C PRO A 148 -68.60 -8.14 -2.95
N CYS A 149 -68.60 -6.83 -3.25
CA CYS A 149 -67.47 -5.95 -2.93
C CYS A 149 -67.24 -5.86 -1.41
N ILE A 150 -65.98 -5.99 -0.99
CA ILE A 150 -65.50 -5.53 0.32
C ILE A 150 -64.75 -4.23 0.05
N TYR A 151 -65.33 -3.12 0.50
CA TYR A 151 -64.75 -1.79 0.30
C TYR A 151 -63.67 -1.50 1.35
N GLY A 152 -62.53 -1.04 0.88
CA GLY A 152 -61.41 -0.58 1.70
C GLY A 152 -60.26 -0.11 0.82
N CYS A 153 -59.26 0.53 1.41
CA CYS A 153 -58.10 0.95 0.63
C CYS A 153 -57.29 -0.30 0.22
N THR A 154 -57.11 -0.50 -1.08
CA THR A 154 -56.33 -1.65 -1.60
C THR A 154 -54.83 -1.35 -1.71
N ASP A 155 -54.40 -0.12 -1.42
CA ASP A 155 -53.00 0.29 -1.47
C ASP A 155 -52.29 0.01 -0.13
N SER A 156 -51.33 -0.91 -0.17
CA SER A 156 -50.54 -1.32 1.01
C SER A 156 -49.70 -0.22 1.66
N THR A 157 -49.52 0.93 1.00
CA THR A 157 -48.76 2.07 1.52
C THR A 157 -49.62 3.08 2.29
N ALA A 158 -50.95 2.92 2.26
CA ALA A 158 -51.86 3.76 3.02
C ALA A 158 -51.98 3.30 4.48
N ILE A 159 -52.23 4.26 5.37
CA ILE A 159 -52.46 4.02 6.81
C ILE A 159 -53.71 3.15 7.03
N ASN A 160 -54.72 3.31 6.18
CA ASN A 160 -55.98 2.56 6.25
C ASN A 160 -56.06 1.42 5.21
N TYR A 161 -54.92 0.87 4.81
CA TYR A 161 -54.88 -0.33 3.97
C TYR A 161 -55.71 -1.47 4.57
N ASP A 162 -56.59 -2.07 3.77
CA ASP A 162 -57.37 -3.25 4.14
C ASP A 162 -57.03 -4.40 3.20
N SER A 163 -56.36 -5.42 3.73
CA SER A 163 -55.96 -6.61 2.98
C SER A 163 -57.11 -7.53 2.56
N LEU A 164 -58.31 -7.30 3.10
CA LEU A 164 -59.54 -8.01 2.72
C LEU A 164 -60.37 -7.22 1.69
N ALA A 165 -59.99 -5.98 1.38
CA ALA A 165 -60.69 -5.18 0.38
C ALA A 165 -60.55 -5.78 -1.02
N THR A 166 -61.68 -5.98 -1.68
CA THR A 166 -61.76 -6.43 -3.07
C THR A 166 -62.08 -5.29 -4.04
N CYS A 167 -62.53 -4.14 -3.51
CA CYS A 167 -62.87 -2.95 -4.26
C CYS A 167 -62.29 -1.71 -3.56
N ASN A 168 -61.53 -0.89 -4.30
CA ASN A 168 -60.79 0.24 -3.71
C ASN A 168 -61.72 1.36 -3.22
N ASP A 169 -61.45 1.86 -2.03
CA ASP A 169 -62.08 3.04 -1.41
C ASP A 169 -61.02 4.12 -1.09
N THR A 170 -61.40 5.16 -0.34
CA THR A 170 -60.54 6.28 0.03
C THR A 170 -59.32 5.83 0.83
N CYS A 171 -58.12 6.07 0.29
CA CYS A 171 -56.85 5.80 0.97
C CYS A 171 -56.34 7.04 1.72
N ILE A 172 -55.84 6.84 2.94
CA ILE A 172 -55.24 7.86 3.80
C ILE A 172 -53.74 7.61 3.81
N PHE A 173 -52.97 8.55 3.27
CA PHE A 173 -51.50 8.48 3.27
C PHE A 173 -50.91 9.30 4.43
N PRO A 174 -49.74 8.91 4.96
CA PRO A 174 -49.05 9.70 5.97
C PRO A 174 -48.69 11.09 5.43
N VAL A 175 -49.01 12.10 6.23
CA VAL A 175 -48.63 13.49 5.96
C VAL A 175 -47.31 13.74 6.66
N ILE A 176 -46.22 13.73 5.89
CA ILE A 176 -44.84 13.85 6.40
C ILE A 176 -44.39 15.29 6.13
N GLY A 177 -44.21 16.08 7.19
CA GLY A 177 -43.61 17.40 7.09
C GLY A 177 -42.09 17.29 7.03
N GLY A 178 -41.47 18.10 6.19
CA GLY A 178 -40.02 18.22 6.13
C GLY A 178 -39.60 19.06 4.93
N CYS A 179 -38.31 19.36 4.84
CA CYS A 179 -37.81 20.17 3.74
C CYS A 179 -37.97 19.44 2.38
N MET A 180 -38.68 20.05 1.44
CA MET A 180 -38.84 19.53 0.07
C MET A 180 -37.81 20.08 -0.93
N ASP A 181 -36.97 21.02 -0.52
CA ASP A 181 -35.94 21.60 -1.38
C ASP A 181 -34.70 20.71 -1.42
N THR A 182 -34.41 20.18 -2.62
CA THR A 182 -33.26 19.29 -2.88
C THR A 182 -31.88 19.94 -2.65
N ILE A 183 -31.79 21.27 -2.58
CA ILE A 183 -30.53 21.96 -2.28
C ILE A 183 -30.30 22.20 -0.78
N ALA A 184 -31.31 22.01 0.06
CA ALA A 184 -31.17 22.14 1.51
C ALA A 184 -30.48 20.91 2.11
N CYS A 185 -29.69 21.11 3.17
CA CYS A 185 -28.94 20.00 3.79
C CYS A 185 -29.84 18.98 4.51
N ASN A 186 -31.06 19.38 4.89
CA ASN A 186 -32.06 18.54 5.54
C ASN A 186 -33.21 18.15 4.61
N TYR A 187 -32.96 18.11 3.30
CA TYR A 187 -33.91 17.61 2.30
C TYR A 187 -34.46 16.23 2.70
N ASN A 188 -35.78 16.12 2.75
CA ASN A 188 -36.49 14.89 3.04
C ASN A 188 -37.30 14.44 1.82
N VAL A 189 -36.80 13.42 1.13
CA VAL A 189 -37.47 12.83 -0.04
C VAL A 189 -38.84 12.22 0.27
N LEU A 190 -39.12 11.91 1.55
CA LEU A 190 -40.40 11.39 1.99
C LEU A 190 -41.39 12.49 2.41
N ALA A 191 -40.97 13.77 2.43
CA ALA A 191 -41.85 14.88 2.78
C ALA A 191 -42.96 15.04 1.73
N THR A 192 -44.20 15.12 2.19
CA THR A 192 -45.37 15.34 1.35
C THR A 192 -45.79 16.81 1.30
N TYR A 193 -45.20 17.64 2.16
CA TYR A 193 -45.31 19.10 2.15
C TYR A 193 -44.09 19.73 2.85
N ASP A 194 -43.78 20.97 2.46
CA ASP A 194 -42.72 21.77 3.10
C ASP A 194 -43.23 22.37 4.41
N ASP A 195 -42.53 22.08 5.50
CA ASP A 195 -42.82 22.59 6.85
C ASP A 195 -42.02 23.86 7.20
N GLY A 196 -41.20 24.36 6.26
CA GLY A 196 -40.35 25.53 6.47
C GLY A 196 -39.06 25.23 7.23
N SER A 197 -38.72 23.96 7.45
CA SER A 197 -37.50 23.56 8.17
C SER A 197 -36.22 23.60 7.34
N CYS A 198 -36.28 23.95 6.05
CA CYS A 198 -35.12 23.91 5.14
C CYS A 198 -33.92 24.75 5.65
N GLY A 199 -32.79 24.08 5.83
CA GLY A 199 -31.51 24.67 6.21
C GLY A 199 -30.63 24.98 4.99
N TYR A 200 -30.06 26.19 4.97
CA TYR A 200 -29.19 26.68 3.90
C TYR A 200 -27.88 27.32 4.39
N ILE A 201 -27.80 27.69 5.67
CA ILE A 201 -26.65 28.36 6.25
C ILE A 201 -25.64 27.30 6.66
N LEU A 202 -24.54 27.23 5.93
CA LEU A 202 -23.38 26.37 6.20
C LEU A 202 -22.53 26.97 7.32
N GLY A 203 -22.13 26.15 8.27
CA GLY A 203 -21.15 26.51 9.30
C GLY A 203 -21.01 25.42 10.35
N CYS A 204 -20.16 25.65 11.36
CA CYS A 204 -20.02 24.72 12.46
C CYS A 204 -21.22 24.80 13.40
N MET A 205 -21.91 23.66 13.60
CA MET A 205 -23.09 23.57 14.46
C MET A 205 -22.76 23.09 15.89
N ASP A 206 -21.52 22.71 16.17
CA ASP A 206 -21.10 22.23 17.48
C ASP A 206 -20.80 23.40 18.42
N THR A 207 -21.55 23.52 19.51
CA THR A 207 -21.39 24.58 20.51
C THR A 207 -20.05 24.55 21.27
N SER A 208 -19.31 23.45 21.18
CA SER A 208 -17.99 23.28 21.80
C SER A 208 -16.84 23.68 20.89
N ALA A 209 -17.09 23.89 19.58
CA ALA A 209 -16.07 24.32 18.63
C ALA A 209 -15.75 25.81 18.78
N PHE A 210 -14.50 26.19 18.48
CA PHE A 210 -14.02 27.56 18.50
C PHE A 210 -14.73 28.45 17.47
N ASN A 211 -15.11 27.90 16.32
CA ASN A 211 -15.83 28.61 15.25
C ASN A 211 -17.32 28.25 15.19
N TYR A 212 -17.94 27.87 16.31
CA TYR A 212 -19.39 27.64 16.39
C TYR A 212 -20.18 28.81 15.79
N ASP A 213 -21.05 28.52 14.84
CA ASP A 213 -21.97 29.48 14.24
C ASP A 213 -23.42 29.17 14.68
N SER A 214 -23.94 30.04 15.55
CA SER A 214 -25.32 29.94 16.04
C SER A 214 -26.40 30.11 14.95
N LEU A 215 -26.03 30.62 13.77
CA LEU A 215 -26.93 30.76 12.62
C LEU A 215 -26.82 29.57 11.66
N ALA A 216 -25.83 28.69 11.81
CA ALA A 216 -25.67 27.54 10.96
C ALA A 216 -26.87 26.58 11.12
N THR A 217 -27.52 26.31 10.01
CA THR A 217 -28.59 25.32 9.90
C THR A 217 -28.08 24.01 9.31
N CYS A 218 -26.85 24.02 8.80
CA CYS A 218 -26.20 22.92 8.10
C CYS A 218 -24.72 22.83 8.49
N SER A 219 -24.27 21.64 8.89
CA SER A 219 -22.85 21.41 9.17
C SER A 219 -22.07 21.32 7.86
N ASP A 220 -21.02 22.12 7.74
CA ASP A 220 -20.06 22.08 6.63
C ASP A 220 -18.76 21.37 6.99
N SER A 221 -18.72 20.72 8.16
CA SER A 221 -17.51 20.08 8.72
C SER A 221 -16.33 21.04 8.92
N SER A 222 -16.60 22.36 9.03
CA SER A 222 -15.57 23.38 9.30
C SER A 222 -15.23 23.53 10.79
N CYS A 223 -15.86 22.76 11.68
CA CYS A 223 -15.64 22.88 13.13
C CYS A 223 -14.15 22.75 13.45
N ILE A 224 -13.61 23.74 14.16
CA ILE A 224 -12.25 23.78 14.69
C ILE A 224 -12.29 23.78 16.21
N TYR A 225 -11.56 22.86 16.85
CA TYR A 225 -11.50 22.77 18.31
C TYR A 225 -10.20 23.37 18.86
N GLU A 226 -10.27 23.89 20.08
CA GLU A 226 -9.11 24.36 20.84
C GLU A 226 -8.77 23.32 21.92
N TYR A 227 -7.50 22.97 22.04
CA TYR A 227 -7.00 21.96 22.98
C TYR A 227 -5.85 22.51 23.82
N ASN A 228 -5.81 22.11 25.08
CA ASN A 228 -4.73 22.45 26.00
C ASN A 228 -3.52 21.55 25.77
N VAL A 229 -2.39 22.15 25.37
CA VAL A 229 -1.13 21.44 25.17
C VAL A 229 -0.14 21.85 26.24
N THR A 230 0.31 20.90 27.05
CA THR A 230 1.36 21.12 28.05
C THR A 230 2.72 20.76 27.47
N PHE A 231 3.58 21.75 27.33
CA PHE A 231 4.96 21.61 26.90
C PHE A 231 5.85 21.37 28.11
N GLN A 232 6.77 20.42 27.99
CA GLN A 232 7.70 20.03 29.04
C GLN A 232 9.13 20.16 28.54
N LEU A 233 9.94 20.97 29.21
CA LEU A 233 11.36 21.19 28.91
C LEU A 233 12.19 20.62 30.05
N ASP A 234 12.96 19.59 29.76
CA ASP A 234 13.90 19.02 30.69
C ASP A 234 15.22 19.78 30.65
N LEU A 235 15.63 20.33 31.80
CA LEU A 235 16.91 21.01 31.97
C LEU A 235 17.85 20.26 32.91
N ARG A 236 17.49 19.05 33.34
CA ARG A 236 18.40 18.18 34.09
C ARG A 236 19.65 17.95 33.21
N GLY A 237 20.84 18.11 33.78
CA GLY A 237 22.11 17.91 33.07
C GLY A 237 22.55 19.06 32.16
N VAL A 238 21.74 20.11 31.98
CA VAL A 238 22.14 21.33 31.28
C VAL A 238 22.92 22.23 32.24
N THR A 239 24.25 22.11 32.26
CA THR A 239 25.13 22.89 33.16
C THR A 239 25.75 24.13 32.51
N ASN A 240 25.65 24.25 31.19
CA ASN A 240 26.43 25.21 30.41
C ASN A 240 25.66 26.50 30.09
N ILE A 241 24.41 26.59 30.55
CA ILE A 241 23.52 27.71 30.30
C ILE A 241 23.14 28.29 31.66
N ASN A 242 23.40 29.59 31.84
CA ASN A 242 22.92 30.33 32.99
C ASN A 242 21.68 31.10 32.55
N TYR A 243 20.49 30.64 32.95
CA TYR A 243 19.20 31.21 32.56
C TYR A 243 18.43 31.69 33.80
N THR A 244 17.54 32.67 33.65
CA THR A 244 16.59 33.01 34.72
C THR A 244 15.39 32.08 34.70
N ASN A 245 14.59 32.13 33.63
CA ASN A 245 13.45 31.28 33.37
C ASN A 245 13.43 30.90 31.89
N PRO A 246 13.27 29.61 31.55
CA PRO A 246 13.03 29.22 30.17
C PRO A 246 11.65 29.70 29.68
N GLU A 247 11.57 29.95 28.39
CA GLU A 247 10.43 30.53 27.69
C GLU A 247 10.07 29.64 26.50
N LEU A 248 8.77 29.53 26.22
CA LEU A 248 8.25 28.86 25.05
C LEU A 248 7.84 29.89 23.99
N ASN A 249 8.35 29.76 22.78
CA ASN A 249 8.08 30.68 21.69
C ASN A 249 7.53 29.91 20.51
N GLY A 250 6.56 30.45 19.80
CA GLY A 250 6.08 29.81 18.59
C GLY A 250 5.18 30.72 17.79
N ILE A 251 4.62 30.16 16.72
CA ILE A 251 3.70 30.92 15.86
C ILE A 251 2.44 31.39 16.61
N PHE A 252 2.01 30.64 17.63
CA PHE A 252 0.84 30.96 18.47
C PHE A 252 1.01 32.20 19.36
N ASN A 253 2.24 32.61 19.68
CA ASN A 253 2.51 33.83 20.45
C ASN A 253 3.33 34.86 19.66
N GLY A 254 3.43 34.70 18.33
CA GLY A 254 4.18 35.60 17.46
C GLY A 254 5.68 35.61 17.76
N TRP A 255 6.25 34.50 18.24
CA TRP A 255 7.67 34.37 18.61
C TRP A 255 8.12 35.37 19.69
N CYS A 256 7.22 35.68 20.64
CA CYS A 256 7.51 36.64 21.71
C CYS A 256 8.37 36.02 22.83
N GLY A 257 9.63 36.48 22.91
CA GLY A 257 10.68 35.99 23.82
C GLY A 257 10.40 36.09 25.30
N ASN A 258 9.35 36.76 25.76
CA ASN A 258 9.06 36.92 27.19
C ASN A 258 7.57 36.82 27.53
N CYS A 259 6.75 36.34 26.59
CA CYS A 259 5.30 36.26 26.76
C CYS A 259 4.83 34.94 27.40
N ALA A 260 5.64 33.89 27.36
CA ALA A 260 5.26 32.54 27.79
C ALA A 260 6.39 31.88 28.57
N GLN A 261 6.63 32.37 29.79
CA GLN A 261 7.61 31.83 30.71
C GLN A 261 7.12 30.51 31.32
N MET A 262 7.98 29.50 31.34
CA MET A 262 7.68 28.20 31.91
C MET A 262 7.91 28.21 33.44
N THR A 263 7.34 27.24 34.13
CA THR A 263 7.48 27.07 35.59
C THR A 263 7.91 25.66 35.96
N ASP A 264 8.79 25.53 36.95
CA ASP A 264 9.12 24.27 37.62
C ASP A 264 8.51 24.31 39.03
N ASN A 265 7.27 23.86 39.16
CA ASN A 265 6.53 23.98 40.43
C ASN A 265 6.88 22.87 41.44
N ASN A 266 7.41 21.75 40.96
CA ASN A 266 7.75 20.58 41.78
C ASN A 266 9.27 20.48 42.06
N ASN A 267 10.07 21.40 41.52
CA ASN A 267 11.53 21.49 41.64
C ASN A 267 12.25 20.22 41.16
N ASP A 268 11.76 19.58 40.10
CA ASP A 268 12.40 18.40 39.49
C ASP A 268 13.28 18.75 38.28
N SER A 269 13.41 20.05 37.95
CA SER A 269 14.11 20.60 36.79
C SER A 269 13.48 20.26 35.43
N ILE A 270 12.24 19.78 35.40
CA ILE A 270 11.37 19.75 34.24
C ILE A 270 10.43 20.95 34.32
N TRP A 271 10.57 21.85 33.37
CA TRP A 271 9.81 23.08 33.29
C TRP A 271 8.57 22.86 32.43
N GLU A 272 7.44 23.38 32.86
CA GLU A 272 6.14 23.15 32.23
C GLU A 272 5.43 24.46 31.90
N ILE A 273 4.67 24.44 30.79
CA ILE A 273 3.70 25.48 30.45
C ILE A 273 2.57 24.87 29.62
N THR A 274 1.33 25.30 29.86
CA THR A 274 0.16 24.87 29.08
C THR A 274 -0.30 26.01 28.18
N ILE A 275 -0.39 25.74 26.86
CA ILE A 275 -0.86 26.68 25.85
C ILE A 275 -2.11 26.11 25.17
N PRO A 276 -3.22 26.86 25.10
CA PRO A 276 -4.36 26.49 24.28
C PRO A 276 -4.03 26.70 22.80
N LEU A 277 -4.18 25.65 21.98
CA LEU A 277 -3.90 25.67 20.55
C LEU A 277 -5.08 25.11 19.77
N LEU A 278 -5.37 25.70 18.61
CA LEU A 278 -6.35 25.13 17.69
C LEU A 278 -5.83 23.80 17.13
N GLU A 279 -6.75 22.89 16.86
CA GLU A 279 -6.44 21.60 16.27
C GLU A 279 -5.76 21.71 14.90
N GLY A 280 -5.04 20.66 14.53
CA GLY A 280 -4.29 20.59 13.29
C GLY A 280 -2.88 21.14 13.38
N SER A 281 -2.40 21.72 12.27
CA SER A 281 -1.03 22.17 12.06
C SER A 281 -0.81 23.68 12.24
N GLY A 282 -1.75 24.35 12.91
CA GLY A 282 -1.69 25.79 13.15
C GLY A 282 -2.16 26.65 11.99
N PRO A 283 -1.88 27.97 12.00
CA PRO A 283 -2.47 28.94 11.07
C PRO A 283 -2.01 28.76 9.62
N ASN A 284 -0.99 27.92 9.38
CA ASN A 284 -0.51 27.59 8.04
C ASN A 284 -0.97 26.17 7.65
N PRO A 285 -1.93 26.03 6.72
CA PRO A 285 -2.44 24.71 6.32
C PRO A 285 -1.41 23.83 5.59
N ASN A 286 -0.29 24.41 5.15
CA ASN A 286 0.82 23.66 4.53
C ASN A 286 1.95 23.34 5.52
N ALA A 287 1.86 23.77 6.78
CA ALA A 287 2.84 23.42 7.79
C ALA A 287 2.60 21.99 8.28
N LEU A 288 3.68 21.33 8.71
CA LEU A 288 3.62 20.02 9.34
C LEU A 288 3.02 20.08 10.76
N GLY A 289 3.03 21.25 11.39
CA GLY A 289 2.53 21.46 12.74
C GLY A 289 2.68 22.91 13.21
N TRP A 290 2.22 23.16 14.44
CA TRP A 290 2.53 24.37 15.18
C TRP A 290 4.03 24.41 15.48
N GLU A 291 4.73 25.36 14.87
CA GLU A 291 6.16 25.56 15.11
C GLU A 291 6.44 26.27 16.43
N TYR A 292 7.46 25.81 17.16
CA TYR A 292 7.88 26.38 18.44
C TYR A 292 9.38 26.17 18.72
N LYS A 293 9.90 26.89 19.72
CA LYS A 293 11.29 26.86 20.18
C LYS A 293 11.41 27.32 21.63
N PHE A 294 12.36 26.75 22.36
CA PHE A 294 12.70 27.21 23.71
C PHE A 294 13.76 28.32 23.67
N SER A 295 13.55 29.36 24.48
CA SER A 295 14.52 30.43 24.73
C SER A 295 14.68 30.71 26.22
N ALA A 296 15.61 31.58 26.57
CA ALA A 296 15.67 32.21 27.88
C ALA A 296 16.16 33.65 27.77
N ASP A 297 15.80 34.45 28.77
CA ASP A 297 16.19 35.86 28.92
C ASP A 297 15.80 36.69 27.68
N ASN A 298 14.58 36.55 27.16
CA ASN A 298 14.08 37.30 26.00
C ASN A 298 14.97 37.16 24.75
N TRP A 299 15.12 35.92 24.27
CA TRP A 299 15.95 35.53 23.11
C TRP A 299 17.46 35.77 23.26
N THR A 300 17.94 36.23 24.42
CA THR A 300 19.39 36.36 24.66
C THR A 300 20.08 35.00 24.64
N ILE A 301 19.34 33.96 25.03
CA ILE A 301 19.71 32.56 24.95
C ILE A 301 18.61 31.84 24.17
N GLN A 302 19.00 31.00 23.22
CA GLN A 302 18.08 30.12 22.50
C GLN A 302 18.65 28.72 22.39
N GLU A 303 17.80 27.74 22.22
CA GLU A 303 18.27 26.41 21.87
C GLU A 303 18.81 26.36 20.43
N GLU A 304 19.79 25.49 20.22
CA GLU A 304 20.33 25.17 18.91
C GLU A 304 19.84 23.76 18.55
N LEU A 305 19.14 23.64 17.42
CA LEU A 305 18.52 22.41 16.93
C LEU A 305 19.22 21.97 15.63
N PHE A 306 19.32 20.66 15.41
CA PHE A 306 19.99 20.09 14.24
C PHE A 306 19.00 19.72 13.14
N GLU A 307 19.36 20.01 11.89
CA GLU A 307 18.54 19.61 10.74
C GLU A 307 18.49 18.08 10.64
N GLY A 308 17.28 17.54 10.45
CA GLY A 308 17.05 16.09 10.33
C GLY A 308 16.60 15.39 11.62
N ASP A 309 16.60 16.09 12.76
CA ASP A 309 16.02 15.55 13.99
C ASP A 309 14.50 15.26 13.84
N HIS A 310 14.01 14.22 14.49
CA HIS A 310 12.64 13.72 14.26
C HIS A 310 11.52 14.69 14.67
N CYS A 311 11.79 15.60 15.61
CA CYS A 311 10.83 16.57 16.13
C CYS A 311 10.94 17.97 15.52
N VAL A 312 11.84 18.17 14.53
CA VAL A 312 12.11 19.49 13.97
C VAL A 312 11.65 19.62 12.51
N VAL A 313 11.50 20.87 12.09
CA VAL A 313 11.19 21.28 10.72
C VAL A 313 12.01 22.53 10.38
N GLY A 314 12.24 22.74 9.08
CA GLY A 314 12.99 23.88 8.57
C GLY A 314 14.44 23.56 8.23
N THR A 315 15.19 24.58 7.86
CA THR A 315 16.61 24.48 7.47
C THR A 315 17.40 25.58 8.18
N PRO A 316 18.71 25.40 8.41
CA PRO A 316 19.54 26.41 9.06
C PRO A 316 19.42 27.78 8.37
N PRO A 317 19.25 28.89 9.13
CA PRO A 317 19.30 29.00 10.59
C PRO A 317 17.92 28.84 11.29
N TYR A 318 16.85 28.57 10.56
CA TYR A 318 15.47 28.53 11.08
C TYR A 318 15.00 27.09 11.24
N ILE A 319 15.59 26.40 12.21
CA ILE A 319 15.16 25.06 12.62
C ILE A 319 14.32 25.21 13.89
N ASN A 320 13.07 24.76 13.82
CA ASN A 320 12.08 24.84 14.89
C ASN A 320 11.52 23.46 15.19
N ARG A 321 11.00 23.27 16.40
CA ARG A 321 10.20 22.10 16.74
C ARG A 321 8.79 22.26 16.17
N TYR A 322 8.06 21.16 15.97
CA TYR A 322 6.65 21.23 15.58
C TYR A 322 5.79 20.21 16.33
N ILE A 323 4.49 20.51 16.45
CA ILE A 323 3.48 19.55 16.93
C ILE A 323 2.20 19.61 16.09
N TYR A 324 1.52 18.49 15.97
CA TYR A 324 0.18 18.40 15.40
C TYR A 324 -0.82 18.12 16.52
N VAL A 325 -1.86 18.96 16.66
CA VAL A 325 -2.76 18.92 17.81
C VAL A 325 -4.07 18.24 17.41
N THR A 326 -4.47 17.20 18.16
CA THR A 326 -5.75 16.49 17.95
C THR A 326 -6.61 16.40 19.19
N GLN A 327 -6.04 16.67 20.37
CA GLN A 327 -6.68 16.58 21.67
C GLN A 327 -5.84 17.27 22.74
N ASP A 328 -6.43 17.48 23.92
CA ASP A 328 -5.69 17.84 25.13
C ASP A 328 -4.55 16.85 25.36
N THR A 329 -3.33 17.37 25.48
CA THR A 329 -2.11 16.56 25.50
C THR A 329 -1.08 17.15 26.44
N ILE A 330 -0.42 16.28 27.21
CA ILE A 330 0.83 16.60 27.91
C ILE A 330 1.95 15.99 27.08
N LEU A 331 2.80 16.82 26.49
CA LEU A 331 3.92 16.37 25.69
C LEU A 331 5.00 15.77 26.60
N PRO A 332 5.74 14.74 26.14
CA PRO A 332 6.85 14.22 26.91
C PRO A 332 7.94 15.30 27.10
N PRO A 333 8.72 15.25 28.20
CA PRO A 333 9.84 16.16 28.40
C PRO A 333 10.86 16.04 27.26
N VAL A 334 11.34 17.17 26.78
CA VAL A 334 12.42 17.24 25.78
C VAL A 334 13.60 18.01 26.34
N CYS A 335 14.81 17.58 25.98
CA CYS A 335 16.03 18.24 26.41
C CYS A 335 16.25 19.56 25.65
N TRP A 336 16.93 20.51 26.29
CA TRP A 336 17.38 21.73 25.61
C TRP A 336 18.20 21.40 24.35
N GLY A 337 17.73 21.84 23.17
CA GLY A 337 18.38 21.57 21.89
C GLY A 337 18.29 20.11 21.41
N GLY A 338 17.37 19.30 21.95
CA GLY A 338 17.17 17.91 21.51
C GLY A 338 15.71 17.44 21.56
N CYS A 339 15.39 16.42 20.78
CA CYS A 339 14.01 15.91 20.64
C CYS A 339 13.56 14.89 21.70
N ASN A 340 14.46 14.46 22.58
CA ASN A 340 14.19 13.47 23.62
C ASN A 340 14.51 14.06 24.98
N ASP A 341 13.95 13.51 26.06
CA ASP A 341 14.31 13.82 27.46
C ASP A 341 15.84 13.69 27.66
N CYS A 342 16.45 14.58 28.47
CA CYS A 342 17.90 14.62 28.70
C CYS A 342 18.48 13.33 29.28
N TYR A 343 17.64 12.43 29.81
CA TYR A 343 18.01 11.16 30.46
C TYR A 343 17.37 9.94 29.80
N THR A 344 16.69 10.10 28.66
CA THR A 344 16.30 8.93 27.85
C THR A 344 17.53 8.32 27.16
N PRO A 345 17.61 6.97 27.04
CA PRO A 345 18.66 6.35 26.25
C PRO A 345 18.57 6.90 24.81
N ARG A 346 19.64 7.55 24.33
CA ARG A 346 19.71 7.99 22.93
C ARG A 346 19.48 6.77 22.04
N LEU A 347 18.52 6.87 21.11
CA LEU A 347 18.17 5.82 20.17
C LEU A 347 19.14 5.72 18.99
N ALA A 348 20.01 6.71 18.79
CA ALA A 348 21.09 6.69 17.81
C ALA A 348 22.31 7.46 18.35
N TYR A 349 23.49 7.08 17.87
CA TYR A 349 24.77 7.68 18.25
C TYR A 349 25.66 7.88 17.02
N ASN A 350 26.60 8.81 17.08
CA ASN A 350 27.60 8.96 16.02
C ASN A 350 28.55 7.75 16.04
N VAL A 351 28.67 7.07 14.90
CA VAL A 351 29.57 5.93 14.72
C VAL A 351 30.56 6.24 13.61
N THR A 352 31.84 6.16 13.94
CA THR A 352 32.93 6.22 12.96
C THR A 352 33.38 4.81 12.60
N PHE A 353 33.09 4.39 11.36
CA PHE A 353 33.59 3.16 10.76
C PHE A 353 35.01 3.39 10.25
N ARG A 354 35.91 2.43 10.48
CA ARG A 354 37.31 2.50 10.05
C ARG A 354 37.77 1.18 9.44
N LEU A 355 38.29 1.25 8.22
CA LEU A 355 38.69 0.09 7.42
C LEU A 355 40.08 0.30 6.83
N ASP A 356 41.00 -0.61 7.11
CA ASP A 356 42.32 -0.66 6.49
C ASP A 356 42.31 -1.57 5.26
N MET A 357 42.52 -0.97 4.10
CA MET A 357 42.51 -1.65 2.79
C MET A 357 43.87 -2.20 2.38
N SER A 358 44.90 -2.14 3.23
CA SER A 358 46.28 -2.53 2.90
C SER A 358 46.45 -3.98 2.43
N ASN A 359 45.52 -4.87 2.82
CA ASN A 359 45.53 -6.30 2.44
C ASN A 359 44.60 -6.63 1.27
N ALA A 360 43.92 -5.66 0.67
CA ALA A 360 43.06 -5.92 -0.48
C ALA A 360 43.90 -6.34 -1.71
N LEU A 361 43.67 -7.56 -2.21
CA LEU A 361 44.39 -8.11 -3.36
C LEU A 361 43.77 -7.70 -4.71
N SER A 362 42.49 -7.35 -4.70
CA SER A 362 41.75 -6.91 -5.89
C SER A 362 41.86 -5.39 -6.05
N SER A 363 41.86 -4.92 -7.30
CA SER A 363 41.79 -3.48 -7.59
C SER A 363 40.43 -2.92 -7.17
N PHE A 364 40.44 -1.79 -6.46
CA PHE A 364 39.24 -1.05 -6.07
C PHE A 364 39.47 0.46 -6.24
N THR A 365 38.40 1.26 -6.24
CA THR A 365 38.50 2.73 -6.19
C THR A 365 38.06 3.31 -4.85
N THR A 366 36.90 2.89 -4.33
CA THR A 366 36.33 3.45 -3.10
C THR A 366 35.67 2.35 -2.28
N PRO A 367 36.09 2.12 -1.02
CA PRO A 367 35.38 1.23 -0.12
C PRO A 367 34.11 1.88 0.42
N GLU A 368 33.11 1.07 0.75
CA GLU A 368 31.83 1.50 1.31
C GLU A 368 31.44 0.65 2.53
N VAL A 369 30.62 1.24 3.40
CA VAL A 369 29.98 0.53 4.53
C VAL A 369 28.49 0.33 4.26
N ASN A 370 28.01 -0.90 4.48
CA ASN A 370 26.65 -1.33 4.16
C ASN A 370 26.01 -2.01 5.35
N GLY A 371 24.71 -1.78 5.57
CA GLY A 371 23.96 -2.46 6.61
C GLY A 371 22.48 -2.12 6.53
N LEU A 372 21.70 -2.58 7.52
CA LEU A 372 20.27 -2.27 7.60
C LEU A 372 20.02 -0.76 7.64
N PHE A 373 20.89 0.01 8.29
CA PHE A 373 20.82 1.47 8.41
C PHE A 373 20.90 2.23 7.08
N ASN A 374 21.37 1.61 6.00
CA ASN A 374 21.41 2.21 4.66
C ASN A 374 20.81 1.30 3.58
N ASN A 375 19.95 0.36 3.97
CA ASN A 375 19.30 -0.61 3.09
C ASN A 375 20.30 -1.40 2.22
N TRP A 376 21.49 -1.72 2.74
CA TRP A 376 22.53 -2.46 2.02
C TRP A 376 22.94 -1.79 0.67
N CYS A 377 22.93 -0.46 0.63
CA CYS A 377 23.24 0.30 -0.58
C CYS A 377 24.77 0.45 -0.82
N GLY A 378 25.28 -0.30 -1.80
CA GLY A 378 26.71 -0.40 -2.15
C GLY A 378 27.39 0.86 -2.64
N SER A 379 26.66 1.97 -2.83
CA SER A 379 27.21 3.24 -3.31
C SER A 379 26.77 4.45 -2.48
N CYS A 380 25.97 4.24 -1.45
CA CYS A 380 25.40 5.34 -0.67
C CYS A 380 26.40 5.91 0.34
N TRP A 381 27.12 5.04 1.05
CA TRP A 381 28.01 5.41 2.17
C TRP A 381 29.46 5.07 1.85
N GLN A 382 30.01 5.82 0.89
CA GLN A 382 31.41 5.76 0.49
C GLN A 382 32.31 6.32 1.60
N MET A 383 33.42 5.63 1.87
CA MET A 383 34.38 6.03 2.90
C MET A 383 35.44 6.96 2.30
N GLU A 384 36.14 7.71 3.14
CA GLU A 384 37.20 8.65 2.73
C GLU A 384 38.55 8.28 3.37
N ASP A 385 39.63 8.35 2.58
CA ASP A 385 41.02 8.29 3.07
C ASP A 385 41.63 9.70 2.96
N ILE A 386 41.42 10.51 3.99
CA ILE A 386 41.79 11.94 3.99
C ILE A 386 43.31 12.13 4.04
N ASN A 387 44.04 11.21 4.68
CA ASN A 387 45.46 11.34 4.97
C ASN A 387 46.35 10.45 4.07
N ASN A 388 45.74 9.65 3.17
CA ASN A 388 46.38 8.70 2.27
C ASN A 388 47.21 7.63 2.99
N ASP A 389 46.73 7.11 4.12
CA ASP A 389 47.39 6.03 4.87
C ASP A 389 46.77 4.64 4.64
N ASN A 390 45.81 4.52 3.70
CA ASN A 390 44.98 3.36 3.42
C ASN A 390 43.98 2.98 4.52
N ILE A 391 43.81 3.82 5.55
CA ILE A 391 42.73 3.72 6.53
C ILE A 391 41.60 4.64 6.09
N TRP A 392 40.51 4.02 5.68
CA TRP A 392 39.32 4.71 5.22
C TRP A 392 38.37 4.89 6.38
N GLU A 393 37.76 6.07 6.49
CA GLU A 393 36.85 6.43 7.58
C GLU A 393 35.51 6.93 7.05
N PHE A 394 34.43 6.66 7.79
CA PHE A 394 33.10 7.21 7.53
C PHE A 394 32.36 7.40 8.86
N THR A 395 31.84 8.61 9.10
CA THR A 395 31.12 8.93 10.35
C THR A 395 29.67 9.27 10.05
N THR A 396 28.74 8.64 10.76
CA THR A 396 27.29 8.88 10.60
C THR A 396 26.52 8.55 11.87
N LEU A 397 25.25 8.95 11.95
CA LEU A 397 24.34 8.55 13.02
C LEU A 397 23.80 7.14 12.75
N VAL A 398 23.91 6.25 13.74
CA VAL A 398 23.42 4.87 13.66
C VAL A 398 22.54 4.56 14.87
N ASP A 399 21.38 3.93 14.63
CA ASP A 399 20.42 3.53 15.66
C ASP A 399 20.97 2.42 16.59
N THR A 400 20.54 2.41 17.86
CA THR A 400 21.00 1.51 18.94
C THR A 400 20.59 0.04 18.86
N ASN A 401 19.69 -0.35 17.96
CA ASN A 401 19.39 -1.77 17.73
C ASN A 401 20.66 -2.54 17.32
N LEU A 402 20.74 -3.86 17.58
CA LEU A 402 21.91 -4.65 17.17
C LEU A 402 22.10 -4.52 15.65
N GLN A 403 23.19 -3.86 15.23
CA GLN A 403 23.42 -3.53 13.84
C GLN A 403 24.38 -4.52 13.20
N GLU A 404 23.92 -5.15 12.13
CA GLU A 404 24.77 -5.89 11.20
C GLU A 404 25.26 -4.96 10.09
N TYR A 405 26.51 -5.15 9.68
CA TYR A 405 27.11 -4.39 8.60
C TYR A 405 28.17 -5.19 7.84
N LYS A 406 28.55 -4.71 6.66
CA LYS A 406 29.56 -5.29 5.79
C LYS A 406 30.31 -4.20 5.01
N PHE A 407 31.59 -4.40 4.81
CA PHE A 407 32.39 -3.58 3.90
C PHE A 407 32.36 -4.13 2.46
N SER A 408 32.19 -3.24 1.50
CA SER A 408 32.33 -3.51 0.06
C SER A 408 33.29 -2.50 -0.58
N ALA A 409 33.58 -2.69 -1.88
CA ALA A 409 34.11 -1.61 -2.70
C ALA A 409 33.49 -1.61 -4.11
N ASP A 410 33.41 -0.42 -4.69
CA ASP A 410 32.93 -0.11 -6.03
C ASP A 410 31.52 -0.68 -6.32
N ASN A 411 30.56 -0.39 -5.46
CA ASN A 411 29.16 -0.84 -5.59
C ASN A 411 29.02 -2.36 -5.69
N TRP A 412 29.46 -3.05 -4.63
CA TRP A 412 29.45 -4.51 -4.52
C TRP A 412 30.32 -5.25 -5.56
N SER A 413 31.23 -4.56 -6.26
CA SER A 413 32.16 -5.22 -7.20
C SER A 413 33.14 -6.16 -6.49
N ILE A 414 33.58 -5.75 -5.29
CA ILE A 414 34.21 -6.63 -4.31
C ILE A 414 33.53 -6.45 -2.96
N GLN A 415 33.56 -7.51 -2.15
CA GLN A 415 33.00 -7.51 -0.80
C GLN A 415 33.85 -8.40 0.10
N GLU A 416 33.75 -8.20 1.41
CA GLU A 416 34.42 -9.09 2.35
C GLU A 416 33.72 -10.46 2.47
N GLU A 417 34.56 -11.50 2.54
CA GLU A 417 34.17 -12.91 2.69
C GLU A 417 34.77 -13.46 4.00
N LEU A 418 34.20 -13.04 5.13
CA LEU A 418 34.67 -13.42 6.46
C LEU A 418 34.24 -14.84 6.86
N ASP A 419 35.09 -15.54 7.60
CA ASP A 419 34.77 -16.85 8.18
C ASP A 419 33.74 -16.71 9.31
N SER A 420 32.63 -17.45 9.22
CA SER A 420 31.55 -17.51 10.22
C SER A 420 31.98 -17.91 11.64
N SER A 421 33.19 -18.46 11.82
CA SER A 421 33.75 -18.83 13.12
C SER A 421 34.44 -17.66 13.85
N LEU A 422 34.60 -16.51 13.19
CA LEU A 422 35.20 -15.33 13.80
C LEU A 422 34.28 -14.68 14.84
N ASN A 423 34.86 -13.99 15.81
CA ASN A 423 34.12 -13.40 16.94
C ASN A 423 33.44 -12.05 16.62
N CYS A 424 33.90 -11.35 15.58
CA CYS A 424 33.36 -10.05 15.17
C CYS A 424 32.19 -10.15 14.17
N VAL A 425 31.79 -11.38 13.81
CA VAL A 425 30.74 -11.64 12.83
C VAL A 425 29.52 -12.30 13.45
N ILE A 426 28.39 -12.12 12.80
CA ILE A 426 27.13 -12.80 13.03
C ILE A 426 26.72 -13.51 11.73
N THR A 427 26.11 -14.69 11.85
CA THR A 427 25.56 -15.43 10.71
C THR A 427 24.04 -15.26 10.69
N THR A 428 23.53 -14.56 9.68
CA THR A 428 22.09 -14.33 9.48
C THR A 428 21.56 -15.26 8.38
N LEU A 429 20.44 -15.94 8.63
CA LEU A 429 19.79 -16.79 7.63
C LEU A 429 19.14 -15.90 6.56
N ASP A 430 19.51 -16.12 5.31
CA ASP A 430 18.95 -15.40 4.17
C ASP A 430 18.65 -16.38 3.05
N SER A 431 17.38 -16.71 2.89
CA SER A 431 16.86 -17.62 1.87
C SER A 431 17.01 -17.09 0.43
N SER A 432 17.35 -15.81 0.26
CA SER A 432 17.61 -15.21 -1.05
C SER A 432 19.03 -15.47 -1.57
N LEU A 433 19.96 -15.88 -0.69
CA LEU A 433 21.34 -16.19 -1.03
C LEU A 433 21.53 -17.66 -1.40
N SER A 434 22.48 -17.93 -2.30
CA SER A 434 22.78 -19.27 -2.83
C SER A 434 23.23 -20.29 -1.76
N LEU A 435 23.83 -19.80 -0.66
CA LEU A 435 24.24 -20.60 0.50
C LEU A 435 23.19 -20.64 1.62
N GLY A 436 22.13 -19.81 1.53
CA GLY A 436 21.05 -19.73 2.52
C GLY A 436 21.37 -18.91 3.78
N TYR A 437 22.55 -18.28 3.86
CA TYR A 437 22.96 -17.43 4.98
C TYR A 437 23.99 -16.38 4.52
N ALA A 438 24.07 -15.28 5.28
CA ALA A 438 25.07 -14.22 5.17
C ALA A 438 25.97 -14.21 6.42
N VAL A 439 27.25 -13.86 6.24
CA VAL A 439 28.19 -13.60 7.33
C VAL A 439 28.52 -12.11 7.29
N ASN A 440 28.10 -11.39 8.33
CA ASN A 440 28.20 -9.94 8.45
C ASN A 440 28.90 -9.58 9.76
N ARG A 441 29.51 -8.41 9.84
CA ARG A 441 30.02 -7.85 11.10
C ARG A 441 28.85 -7.37 11.96
N TYR A 442 29.04 -7.33 13.27
CA TYR A 442 28.03 -6.76 14.18
C TYR A 442 28.67 -5.94 15.30
N PHE A 443 27.89 -5.01 15.84
CA PHE A 443 28.29 -4.19 16.98
C PHE A 443 27.07 -3.79 17.82
N THR A 444 27.33 -3.25 19.01
CA THR A 444 26.31 -2.70 19.90
C THR A 444 26.72 -1.31 20.30
N ILE A 445 25.80 -0.36 20.23
CA ILE A 445 26.08 1.07 20.44
C ILE A 445 25.34 1.55 21.68
N ASN A 446 26.06 2.19 22.59
CA ASN A 446 25.52 2.79 23.81
C ASN A 446 26.03 4.21 24.07
N SER A 447 26.88 4.73 23.17
CA SER A 447 27.41 6.10 23.15
C SER A 447 27.94 6.42 21.75
N ASP A 448 28.29 7.68 21.49
CA ASP A 448 29.11 8.02 20.32
C ASP A 448 30.38 7.15 20.34
N THR A 449 30.65 6.45 19.24
CA THR A 449 31.61 5.35 19.20
C THR A 449 32.49 5.45 17.95
N VAL A 450 33.80 5.35 18.14
CA VAL A 450 34.75 5.16 17.04
C VAL A 450 35.12 3.67 17.04
N LEU A 451 34.71 2.92 16.01
CA LEU A 451 35.01 1.49 15.91
C LEU A 451 36.50 1.25 15.72
N ASP A 452 37.03 0.10 16.14
CA ASP A 452 38.42 -0.27 15.85
C ASP A 452 38.70 -0.28 14.34
N VAL A 453 39.95 -0.03 13.97
CA VAL A 453 40.38 -0.16 12.57
C VAL A 453 40.39 -1.64 12.22
N PHE A 454 39.51 -2.06 11.32
CA PHE A 454 39.46 -3.44 10.85
C PHE A 454 40.30 -3.60 9.58
N CYS A 455 41.08 -4.69 9.47
CA CYS A 455 41.72 -5.03 8.21
C CYS A 455 40.71 -5.61 7.23
N TRP A 456 40.89 -5.34 5.93
CA TRP A 456 40.18 -6.06 4.88
C TRP A 456 40.28 -7.58 5.09
N GLU A 457 39.13 -8.26 5.08
CA GLU A 457 38.97 -9.70 5.35
C GLU A 457 39.39 -10.19 6.76
N GLN A 458 39.50 -9.30 7.76
CA GLN A 458 39.82 -9.72 9.13
C GLN A 458 39.01 -8.98 10.22
N CYS A 459 38.91 -9.61 11.39
CA CYS A 459 38.29 -9.02 12.59
C CYS A 459 39.21 -8.13 13.42
N ASN A 460 40.49 -8.07 13.08
CA ASN A 460 41.49 -7.28 13.81
C ASN A 460 42.11 -6.25 12.86
N SER A 461 42.79 -5.26 13.42
CA SER A 461 43.65 -4.34 12.64
C SER A 461 44.66 -5.12 11.81
N CYS A 462 45.05 -4.58 10.64
CA CYS A 462 46.06 -5.24 9.83
C CYS A 462 47.31 -5.46 10.69
N SER A 463 47.73 -6.72 10.79
CA SER A 463 48.95 -7.06 11.52
C SER A 463 50.12 -6.47 10.76
N PHE A 464 50.59 -5.30 11.18
CA PHE A 464 51.91 -4.83 10.82
C PHE A 464 52.89 -5.79 11.47
N VAL A 465 53.31 -6.81 10.74
CA VAL A 465 54.49 -7.57 11.13
C VAL A 465 55.63 -6.56 11.09
N GLN A 466 56.01 -6.02 12.25
CA GLN A 466 57.13 -5.09 12.32
C GLN A 466 58.34 -5.77 11.68
N LYS A 467 58.99 -5.08 10.75
CA LYS A 467 60.19 -5.60 10.10
C LYS A 467 61.26 -5.83 11.16
N THR A 468 61.44 -7.08 11.52
CA THR A 468 62.50 -7.54 12.41
C THR A 468 63.65 -8.10 11.57
N TRP A 469 64.86 -8.08 12.11
CA TRP A 469 66.07 -8.43 11.37
C TRP A 469 66.86 -9.50 12.10
N ASP A 470 67.44 -10.43 11.35
CA ASP A 470 68.35 -11.47 11.84
C ASP A 470 69.67 -11.48 11.03
N CYS A 471 70.75 -11.97 11.66
CA CYS A 471 72.02 -12.16 10.96
C CYS A 471 71.91 -13.31 9.94
N ASP A 472 72.29 -13.05 8.68
CA ASP A 472 72.41 -14.07 7.63
C ASP A 472 73.62 -15.00 7.83
N GLY A 473 74.50 -14.59 8.75
CA GLY A 473 75.70 -15.30 9.13
C GLY A 473 76.95 -15.04 8.29
N ASN A 474 76.86 -14.13 7.33
CA ASN A 474 77.94 -13.63 6.48
C ASN A 474 78.26 -12.15 6.73
N GLY A 475 77.66 -11.55 7.76
CA GLY A 475 77.83 -10.15 8.11
C GLY A 475 76.75 -9.23 7.52
N ASN A 476 75.65 -9.78 7.02
CA ASN A 476 74.49 -8.99 6.59
C ASN A 476 73.25 -9.34 7.43
N CYS A 477 72.23 -8.52 7.29
CA CYS A 477 70.94 -8.71 7.92
C CYS A 477 69.87 -9.05 6.87
N TYR A 478 68.97 -9.95 7.23
CA TYR A 478 67.78 -10.25 6.44
C TYR A 478 66.53 -10.14 7.31
N ASP A 479 65.39 -9.87 6.67
CA ASP A 479 64.07 -9.81 7.31
C ASP A 479 63.38 -11.18 7.16
N PRO A 480 63.04 -11.86 8.28
CA PRO A 480 62.29 -13.12 8.28
C PRO A 480 60.85 -12.99 7.78
N GLN A 481 60.31 -11.76 7.68
CA GLN A 481 58.94 -11.44 7.23
C GLN A 481 57.80 -12.00 8.09
N ASP A 482 58.11 -12.56 9.26
CA ASP A 482 57.16 -13.10 10.23
C ASP A 482 57.23 -12.40 11.60
N GLY A 483 58.10 -11.38 11.74
CA GLY A 483 58.26 -10.58 12.95
C GLY A 483 59.06 -11.29 14.04
N SER A 484 59.71 -12.41 13.74
CA SER A 484 60.48 -13.20 14.71
C SER A 484 61.95 -12.80 14.84
N GLY A 485 62.41 -11.80 14.08
CA GLY A 485 63.82 -11.44 14.02
C GLY A 485 64.32 -10.81 15.32
N THR A 486 65.58 -11.06 15.64
CA THR A 486 66.21 -10.68 16.91
C THR A 486 66.33 -9.17 17.10
N PHE A 487 66.40 -8.40 16.02
CA PHE A 487 66.56 -6.95 16.05
C PHE A 487 65.35 -6.23 15.48
N THR A 488 64.91 -5.15 16.14
CA THR A 488 63.77 -4.34 15.70
C THR A 488 64.13 -3.29 14.64
N ASP A 489 65.42 -3.14 14.32
CA ASP A 489 65.89 -2.26 13.25
C ASP A 489 67.15 -2.83 12.54
N SER A 490 67.29 -2.50 11.26
CA SER A 490 68.36 -3.04 10.40
C SER A 490 69.75 -2.53 10.77
N ILE A 491 69.85 -1.37 11.41
CA ILE A 491 71.13 -0.72 11.75
C ILE A 491 71.72 -1.39 12.99
N SER A 492 70.92 -1.64 14.02
CA SER A 492 71.30 -2.42 15.20
C SER A 492 71.69 -3.85 14.81
N CYS A 493 70.93 -4.46 13.91
CA CYS A 493 71.31 -5.75 13.34
C CYS A 493 72.66 -5.67 12.63
N LEU A 494 72.88 -4.70 11.74
CA LEU A 494 74.12 -4.59 10.98
C LEU A 494 75.32 -4.33 11.90
N ASN A 495 75.17 -3.46 12.91
CA ASN A 495 76.21 -3.19 13.90
C ASN A 495 76.57 -4.43 14.72
N TYR A 496 75.57 -5.26 15.06
CA TYR A 496 75.79 -6.51 15.79
C TYR A 496 76.40 -7.60 14.90
N CYS A 497 75.90 -7.77 13.67
CA CYS A 497 76.32 -8.81 12.74
C CYS A 497 77.68 -8.51 12.08
N THR A 498 78.18 -7.27 12.11
CA THR A 498 79.45 -6.87 11.49
C THR A 498 80.64 -6.74 12.45
N THR A 499 80.47 -6.78 13.77
CA THR A 499 81.60 -6.75 14.74
C THR A 499 82.25 -8.14 14.94
N PRO A 500 83.45 -8.43 14.39
CA PRO A 500 84.05 -9.75 14.47
C PRO A 500 84.99 -9.87 15.68
N ASN A 501 84.80 -10.86 16.55
CA ASN A 501 85.74 -11.12 17.66
C ASN A 501 86.75 -12.27 17.42
N PHE A 502 86.69 -12.98 16.27
CA PHE A 502 87.77 -13.89 15.89
C PHE A 502 87.75 -14.29 14.40
N VAL A 503 88.80 -13.94 13.65
CA VAL A 503 89.13 -14.52 12.34
C VAL A 503 90.54 -15.12 12.44
N ALA A 504 90.66 -16.45 12.41
CA ALA A 504 91.97 -17.09 12.29
C ALA A 504 92.38 -17.23 10.83
N ASN A 505 93.41 -16.50 10.41
CA ASN A 505 93.92 -16.55 9.04
C ASN A 505 94.62 -17.88 8.64
N ASN A 506 94.88 -18.80 9.58
CA ASN A 506 95.58 -20.07 9.31
C ASN A 506 94.65 -21.28 9.09
N TYR A 507 93.34 -21.11 9.22
CA TYR A 507 92.36 -22.17 9.00
C TYR A 507 91.23 -21.55 8.18
N LYS A 508 90.98 -22.05 6.96
CA LYS A 508 89.98 -21.53 6.01
C LYS A 508 88.75 -20.95 6.73
N LYS A 509 88.76 -19.62 6.94
CA LYS A 509 87.76 -18.77 7.63
C LYS A 509 86.84 -19.52 8.61
N LEU A 510 87.36 -19.94 9.77
CA LEU A 510 86.49 -20.34 10.90
C LEU A 510 86.03 -19.08 11.66
N SER A 511 84.71 -18.88 11.75
CA SER A 511 84.05 -17.81 12.48
C SER A 511 83.08 -18.41 13.50
N ILE A 512 83.13 -17.91 14.74
CA ILE A 512 82.17 -18.22 15.81
C ILE A 512 81.60 -16.90 16.29
N TYR A 513 80.29 -16.70 16.16
CA TYR A 513 79.66 -15.42 16.48
C TYR A 513 78.22 -15.61 16.94
N PRO A 514 77.69 -14.73 17.80
CA PRO A 514 78.43 -13.76 18.63
C PRO A 514 79.26 -14.48 19.72
N ASN A 515 80.34 -13.85 20.18
CA ASN A 515 81.10 -14.30 21.35
C ASN A 515 81.70 -13.08 22.08
N PRO A 516 81.22 -12.68 23.27
CA PRO A 516 80.21 -13.36 24.09
C PRO A 516 78.82 -13.48 23.43
N SER A 517 78.14 -14.60 23.66
CA SER A 517 76.78 -14.91 23.18
C SER A 517 75.78 -14.81 24.33
N SER A 518 74.51 -14.51 24.04
CA SER A 518 73.39 -14.55 25.00
C SER A 518 72.79 -15.96 25.20
N GLY A 519 73.38 -16.97 24.57
CA GLY A 519 72.87 -18.35 24.53
C GLY A 519 72.79 -18.88 23.11
N ASP A 520 72.56 -18.00 22.14
CA ASP A 520 72.48 -18.34 20.72
C ASP A 520 73.74 -17.88 19.97
N PHE A 521 74.39 -18.79 19.24
CA PHE A 521 75.55 -18.46 18.41
C PHE A 521 75.75 -19.45 17.27
N SER A 522 76.42 -18.97 16.24
CA SER A 522 76.68 -19.67 15.00
C SER A 522 78.15 -20.01 14.85
N VAL A 523 78.41 -21.15 14.24
CA VAL A 523 79.75 -21.62 13.86
C VAL A 523 79.77 -21.77 12.35
N SER A 524 80.62 -21.01 11.68
CA SER A 524 80.76 -20.99 10.23
C SER A 524 82.20 -21.27 9.81
N THR A 525 82.40 -22.14 8.82
CA THR A 525 83.70 -22.50 8.25
C THR A 525 83.54 -22.98 6.81
N ASN A 526 84.57 -22.82 5.99
CA ASN A 526 84.56 -23.24 4.59
C ASN A 526 84.79 -24.76 4.40
N GLU A 527 84.77 -25.54 5.47
CA GLU A 527 84.97 -27.00 5.47
C GLU A 527 83.82 -27.71 6.18
N ASN A 528 83.54 -28.97 5.84
CA ASN A 528 82.46 -29.70 6.49
C ASN A 528 82.75 -29.97 7.98
N ILE A 529 81.79 -29.67 8.84
CA ILE A 529 81.83 -29.94 10.28
C ILE A 529 81.30 -31.35 10.53
N GLU A 530 82.18 -32.27 10.93
CA GLU A 530 81.82 -33.66 11.23
C GLU A 530 81.14 -33.76 12.60
N LYS A 531 81.66 -33.05 13.61
CA LYS A 531 81.12 -33.09 14.97
C LYS A 531 81.45 -31.85 15.79
N LEU A 532 80.44 -31.33 16.48
CA LEU A 532 80.59 -30.30 17.50
C LEU A 532 80.47 -30.93 18.89
N VAL A 533 81.34 -30.51 19.81
CA VAL A 533 81.30 -30.90 21.22
C VAL A 533 81.50 -29.65 22.06
N LEU A 534 80.56 -29.39 22.97
CA LEU A 534 80.66 -28.29 23.92
C LEU A 534 81.12 -28.84 25.27
N LEU A 535 82.13 -28.20 25.85
CA LEU A 535 82.72 -28.60 27.13
C LEU A 535 82.62 -27.43 28.12
N ASP A 536 82.31 -27.71 29.38
CA ASP A 536 82.43 -26.71 30.45
C ASP A 536 83.91 -26.47 30.85
N ILE A 537 84.14 -25.56 31.80
CA ILE A 537 85.49 -25.24 32.29
C ILE A 537 86.19 -26.42 32.99
N PHE A 538 85.45 -27.44 33.40
CA PHE A 538 85.98 -28.66 34.01
C PHE A 538 86.19 -29.78 32.98
N GLY A 539 85.90 -29.53 31.70
CA GLY A 539 86.06 -30.48 30.61
C GLY A 539 84.92 -31.50 30.48
N LYS A 540 83.80 -31.30 31.19
CA LYS A 540 82.60 -32.14 31.05
C LYS A 540 81.80 -31.69 29.84
N GLN A 541 81.29 -32.65 29.06
CA GLN A 541 80.42 -32.34 27.92
C GLN A 541 79.08 -31.78 28.39
N VAL A 542 78.67 -30.68 27.75
CA VAL A 542 77.42 -29.95 28.01
C VAL A 542 76.51 -30.12 26.81
N ASP A 543 75.22 -30.38 27.06
CA ASP A 543 74.22 -30.49 26.00
C ASP A 543 73.84 -29.11 25.45
N PHE A 544 73.58 -29.08 24.15
CA PHE A 544 73.17 -27.90 23.41
C PHE A 544 72.26 -28.31 22.25
N ASP A 545 71.41 -27.39 21.82
CA ASP A 545 70.50 -27.60 20.70
C ASP A 545 71.15 -27.08 19.41
N VAL A 546 70.94 -27.79 18.30
CA VAL A 546 71.36 -27.33 16.96
C VAL A 546 70.11 -27.02 16.16
N GLU A 547 69.81 -25.74 16.00
CA GLU A 547 68.57 -25.29 15.35
C GLU A 547 68.67 -25.32 13.82
N ARG A 548 69.88 -25.14 13.27
CA ARG A 548 70.12 -25.19 11.82
C ARG A 548 71.48 -25.79 11.50
N LYS A 549 71.53 -26.66 10.49
CA LYS A 549 72.76 -27.32 10.02
C LYS A 549 72.86 -27.29 8.50
N SER A 550 74.00 -26.84 7.99
CA SER A 550 74.43 -27.04 6.60
C SER A 550 75.93 -27.33 6.55
N ASN A 551 76.47 -27.64 5.36
CA ASN A 551 77.89 -27.94 5.21
C ASN A 551 78.75 -26.75 5.65
N GLY A 552 79.44 -26.90 6.79
CA GLY A 552 80.31 -25.87 7.34
C GLY A 552 79.60 -24.80 8.18
N PHE A 553 78.28 -24.90 8.41
CA PHE A 553 77.53 -23.93 9.18
C PHE A 553 76.55 -24.57 10.17
N HIS A 554 76.58 -24.15 11.43
CA HIS A 554 75.68 -24.62 12.48
C HIS A 554 75.21 -23.45 13.36
N ASN A 555 73.90 -23.34 13.60
CA ASN A 555 73.33 -22.50 14.66
C ASN A 555 73.16 -23.33 15.92
N ILE A 556 73.67 -22.82 17.04
CA ILE A 556 73.75 -23.52 18.31
C ILE A 556 73.07 -22.67 19.39
N LYS A 557 72.28 -23.34 20.22
CA LYS A 557 71.60 -22.75 21.37
C LYS A 557 72.01 -23.46 22.65
N ILE A 558 72.47 -22.67 23.62
CA ILE A 558 72.86 -23.11 24.95
C ILE A 558 72.03 -22.35 25.98
N LYS A 559 71.33 -23.07 26.85
CA LYS A 559 70.47 -22.48 27.89
C LYS A 559 71.24 -22.03 29.15
N SER A 560 72.51 -22.41 29.27
CA SER A 560 73.34 -22.17 30.44
C SER A 560 74.37 -21.05 30.20
N THR A 561 74.49 -20.16 31.18
CA THR A 561 75.43 -19.04 31.17
C THR A 561 76.75 -19.46 31.79
N GLY A 562 77.87 -19.11 31.17
CA GLY A 562 79.19 -19.47 31.66
C GLY A 562 80.26 -19.40 30.58
N THR A 563 81.46 -19.85 30.93
CA THR A 563 82.55 -20.03 29.97
C THR A 563 82.55 -21.48 29.50
N PHE A 564 82.58 -21.69 28.19
CA PHE A 564 82.61 -23.00 27.56
C PHE A 564 83.77 -23.12 26.57
N PHE A 565 84.13 -24.35 26.23
CA PHE A 565 85.07 -24.69 25.17
C PHE A 565 84.34 -25.49 24.10
N LEU A 566 84.13 -24.88 22.95
CA LEU A 566 83.57 -25.53 21.79
C LEU A 566 84.69 -26.20 20.98
N LYS A 567 84.62 -27.53 20.89
CA LYS A 567 85.49 -28.36 20.07
C LYS A 567 84.78 -28.70 18.75
N ILE A 568 85.36 -28.22 17.65
CA ILE A 568 84.87 -28.34 16.27
C ILE A 568 85.76 -29.35 15.56
N ASN A 569 85.19 -30.50 15.22
CA ASN A 569 85.87 -31.56 14.47
C ASN A 569 85.55 -31.41 12.99
N LEU A 570 86.60 -31.24 12.20
CA LEU A 570 86.60 -31.20 10.75
C LEU A 570 87.34 -32.45 10.24
N LYS A 571 87.23 -32.76 8.95
CA LYS A 571 87.87 -33.95 8.36
C LYS A 571 89.38 -33.99 8.65
N GLY A 572 89.78 -34.88 9.57
CA GLY A 572 91.18 -35.10 9.99
C GLY A 572 91.77 -34.07 10.95
N LYS A 573 90.99 -33.13 11.53
CA LYS A 573 91.49 -32.11 12.47
C LYS A 573 90.44 -31.64 13.47
N SER A 574 90.88 -31.19 14.64
CA SER A 574 89.99 -30.68 15.69
C SER A 574 90.47 -29.31 16.17
N ILE A 575 89.54 -28.35 16.25
CA ILE A 575 89.80 -26.99 16.70
C ILE A 575 88.98 -26.75 17.96
N THR A 576 89.60 -26.28 19.04
CA THR A 576 88.87 -25.92 20.27
C THR A 576 88.91 -24.41 20.49
N LYS A 577 87.77 -23.81 20.78
CA LYS A 577 87.62 -22.37 21.01
C LYS A 577 86.83 -22.08 22.26
N LYS A 578 87.31 -21.08 23.01
CA LYS A 578 86.65 -20.58 24.20
C LYS A 578 85.48 -19.69 23.79
N ILE A 579 84.31 -19.94 24.35
CA ILE A 579 83.07 -19.19 24.14
C ILE A 579 82.57 -18.70 25.50
N PHE A 580 82.09 -17.47 25.55
CA PHE A 580 81.43 -16.90 26.71
C PHE A 580 79.93 -16.82 26.42
N VAL A 581 79.12 -17.42 27.29
CA VAL A 581 77.66 -17.28 27.25
C VAL A 581 77.25 -16.43 28.46
N ILE A 582 76.74 -15.24 28.22
CA ILE A 582 76.29 -14.30 29.23
C ILE A 582 74.76 -14.23 29.21
N LYS A 583 74.15 -13.81 30.31
CA LYS A 583 72.69 -13.65 30.41
C LYS A 583 72.27 -12.23 30.06
#